data_AF-A0A7V9D334-F1
#
_entry.id   AF-A0A7V9D334-F1
#
_cell.length_a   1.000
_cell.length_b   1.000
_cell.length_c   1.000
_cell.angle_alpha   90.00
_cell.angle_beta   90.00
_cell.angle_gamma   90.00
#
_symmetry.space_group_name_H-M   'P 1'
#
loop_
_entity.id
_entity.type
_entity.pdbx_description
1 polymer ?
#
loop_
_entity_poly.entity_id
_entity_poly.type
_entity_poly.pdbx_seq_one_letter_code
_entity_poly.pdbx_strand_id
1 'polypeptide(L)'
;MPVVDRREFGGRFSVKENSQRLANYRYLAVQLMEMVGGWSHTTPQLAFKATFGYHVYDHAQAADLLGERLEQLRSGRDRQEPATDEFARLCEHVWNLDAVID
;
A
#
# COMPACT_ATOMS: atom_id res chain seq x y z
N MET A 1 -5.69 -1.93 27.55
CA MET A 1 -5.26 -0.83 26.65
C MET A 1 -3.79 -1.06 26.32
N PRO A 2 -3.38 -1.09 25.05
CA PRO A 2 -1.96 -1.19 24.74
C PRO A 2 -1.24 0.05 25.28
N VAL A 3 -0.05 -0.13 25.83
CA VAL A 3 0.81 0.96 26.30
C VAL A 3 1.30 1.72 25.08
N VAL A 4 0.72 2.90 24.84
CA VAL A 4 1.13 3.81 23.76
C VAL A 4 2.41 4.54 24.19
N ASP A 5 3.47 4.41 23.40
CA ASP A 5 4.73 5.14 23.62
C ASP A 5 4.50 6.65 23.47
N ARG A 6 4.84 7.43 24.50
CA ARG A 6 4.63 8.89 24.58
C ARG A 6 5.88 9.71 24.25
N ARG A 7 7.01 9.07 23.92
CA ARG A 7 8.26 9.77 23.66
C ARG A 7 8.19 10.54 22.33
N GLU A 8 8.61 11.80 22.35
CA GLU A 8 8.87 12.57 21.14
C GLU A 8 10.21 12.15 20.55
N PHE A 9 10.17 11.31 19.50
CA PHE A 9 11.34 11.05 18.68
C PHE A 9 11.60 12.28 17.80
N GLY A 10 12.82 12.84 17.85
CA GLY A 10 13.23 13.90 16.94
C GLY A 10 13.04 13.48 15.48
N GLY A 11 12.56 14.38 14.63
CA GLY A 11 12.22 14.10 13.23
C GLY A 11 11.17 15.07 12.69
N ARG A 12 10.81 14.93 11.41
CA ARG A 12 9.83 15.79 10.74
C ARG A 12 8.38 15.53 11.20
N PHE A 13 8.10 14.35 11.75
CA PHE A 13 6.75 13.90 12.08
C PHE A 13 6.74 13.21 13.45
N SER A 14 5.63 13.38 14.18
CA SER A 14 5.35 12.61 15.40
C SER A 14 5.16 11.13 15.09
N VAL A 15 5.24 10.27 16.13
CA VAL A 15 4.96 8.82 15.99
C VAL A 15 3.58 8.55 15.40
N LYS A 16 2.57 9.34 15.79
CA LYS A 16 1.19 9.23 15.28
C LYS A 16 1.09 9.61 13.81
N GLU A 17 1.75 10.69 13.38
CA GLU A 17 1.77 11.10 11.97
C GLU A 17 2.56 10.10 11.13
N ASN A 18 3.65 9.55 11.67
CA ASN A 18 4.44 8.56 10.98
C ASN A 18 3.66 7.24 10.80
N SER A 19 2.98 6.76 11.84
CA SER A 19 2.15 5.56 11.74
C SER A 19 1.01 5.73 10.74
N GLN A 20 0.39 6.90 10.70
CA GLN A 20 -0.62 7.23 9.68
C GLN A 20 -0.03 7.13 8.26
N ARG A 21 1.11 7.77 8.02
CA ARG A 21 1.75 7.77 6.70
C ARG A 21 2.17 6.38 6.26
N LEU A 22 2.72 5.58 7.18
CA LEU A 22 3.12 4.20 6.89
C LEU A 22 1.92 3.32 6.53
N ALA A 23 0.79 3.46 7.22
CA ALA A 23 -0.45 2.77 6.87
C ALA A 23 -0.95 3.17 5.47
N ASN A 24 -0.87 4.47 5.15
CA ASN A 24 -1.24 5.00 3.83
C ASN A 24 -0.33 4.49 2.70
N TYR A 25 0.98 4.46 2.93
CA TYR A 25 1.93 3.91 1.94
C TYR A 25 1.78 2.41 1.79
N ARG A 26 1.47 1.68 2.86
CA ARG A 26 1.21 0.24 2.80
C ARG A 26 -0.03 -0.03 1.96
N TYR A 27 -1.08 0.77 2.12
CA TYR A 27 -2.27 0.70 1.28
C TYR A 27 -1.89 0.87 -0.19
N LEU A 28 -1.20 1.97 -0.54
CA LEU A 28 -0.74 2.23 -1.90
C LEU A 28 0.07 1.05 -2.48
N ALA A 29 1.01 0.50 -1.73
CA ALA A 29 1.83 -0.62 -2.18
C ALA A 29 0.98 -1.86 -2.51
N VAL A 30 0.00 -2.20 -1.67
CA VAL A 30 -0.93 -3.30 -1.94
C VAL A 30 -1.77 -3.03 -3.19
N GLN A 31 -2.30 -1.81 -3.38
CA GLN A 31 -3.08 -1.48 -4.57
C GLN A 31 -2.26 -1.60 -5.86
N LEU A 32 -1.02 -1.08 -5.87
CA LEU A 32 -0.15 -1.17 -7.03
C LEU A 32 0.24 -2.62 -7.33
N MET A 33 0.53 -3.42 -6.29
CA MET A 33 0.80 -4.85 -6.45
C MET A 33 -0.35 -5.56 -7.16
N GLU A 34 -1.58 -5.37 -6.68
CA GLU A 34 -2.76 -6.01 -7.24
C GLU A 34 -3.09 -5.51 -8.66
N MET A 35 -2.99 -4.20 -8.92
CA MET A 35 -3.21 -3.61 -10.25
C MET A 35 -2.22 -4.14 -11.28
N VAL A 36 -0.92 -4.10 -10.97
CA VAL A 36 0.12 -4.60 -11.88
C VAL A 36 0.02 -6.12 -12.06
N GLY A 37 -0.35 -6.85 -11.00
CA GLY A 37 -0.66 -8.28 -11.09
C GLY A 37 -1.81 -8.58 -12.05
N GLY A 38 -2.91 -7.81 -11.97
CA GLY A 38 -4.04 -7.88 -12.88
C GLY A 38 -3.66 -7.58 -14.33
N TRP A 39 -2.91 -6.52 -14.58
CA TRP A 39 -2.42 -6.19 -15.92
C TRP A 39 -1.44 -7.23 -16.45
N SER A 40 -0.63 -7.84 -15.60
CA SER A 40 0.25 -8.95 -15.99
C SER A 40 -0.55 -10.15 -16.48
N HIS A 41 -1.71 -10.43 -15.89
CA HIS A 41 -2.60 -11.48 -16.37
C HIS A 41 -3.08 -11.22 -17.81
N THR A 42 -3.56 -10.00 -18.09
CA THR A 42 -4.19 -9.64 -19.38
C THR A 42 -3.19 -9.25 -20.49
N THR A 43 -1.95 -8.88 -20.15
CA THR A 43 -0.93 -8.45 -21.12
C THR A 43 -0.32 -9.64 -21.87
N PRO A 44 -0.37 -9.71 -23.22
CA PRO A 44 0.14 -10.88 -23.95
C PRO A 44 1.66 -10.87 -24.15
N GLN A 45 2.31 -9.70 -24.18
CA GLN A 45 3.75 -9.61 -24.46
C GLN A 45 4.58 -10.12 -23.28
N LEU A 46 5.37 -11.18 -23.49
CA LEU A 46 6.15 -11.83 -22.44
C LEU A 46 7.14 -10.88 -21.75
N ALA A 47 7.79 -10.01 -22.51
CA ALA A 47 8.75 -9.06 -21.96
C ALA A 47 8.09 -8.12 -20.92
N PHE A 48 6.85 -7.69 -21.19
CA PHE A 48 6.09 -6.83 -20.28
C PHE A 48 5.62 -7.60 -19.04
N LYS A 49 5.16 -8.86 -19.20
CA LYS A 49 4.85 -9.72 -18.05
C LYS A 49 6.05 -9.88 -17.11
N ALA A 50 7.26 -10.07 -17.66
CA ALA A 50 8.48 -10.17 -16.86
C ALA A 50 8.76 -8.88 -16.08
N THR A 51 8.66 -7.71 -16.74
CA THR A 51 8.80 -6.41 -16.08
C THR A 51 7.76 -6.19 -14.98
N PHE A 52 6.49 -6.51 -15.25
CA PHE A 52 5.43 -6.45 -14.24
C PHE A 52 5.71 -7.37 -13.06
N GLY A 53 6.27 -8.55 -13.29
CA GLY A 53 6.71 -9.46 -12.21
C GLY A 53 7.66 -8.80 -11.22
N TYR A 54 8.65 -8.03 -11.72
CA TYR A 54 9.56 -7.28 -10.84
C TYR A 54 8.82 -6.22 -10.02
N HIS A 55 7.91 -5.46 -10.64
CA HIS A 55 7.13 -4.45 -9.93
C HIS A 55 6.17 -5.05 -8.90
N VAL A 56 5.52 -6.17 -9.21
CA VAL A 56 4.68 -6.90 -8.24
C VAL A 56 5.53 -7.32 -7.04
N TYR A 57 6.72 -7.88 -7.29
CA TYR A 57 7.64 -8.25 -6.22
C TYR A 57 8.05 -7.05 -5.36
N ASP A 58 8.47 -5.95 -5.98
CA ASP A 58 8.88 -4.73 -5.25
C ASP A 58 7.74 -4.17 -4.39
N HIS A 59 6.51 -4.13 -4.91
CA HIS A 59 5.35 -3.67 -4.17
C HIS A 59 4.96 -4.62 -3.02
N ALA A 60 5.10 -5.94 -3.22
CA ALA A 60 4.88 -6.92 -2.15
C ALA A 60 5.91 -6.74 -1.02
N GLN A 61 7.20 -6.64 -1.36
CA GLN A 61 8.26 -6.40 -0.38
C GLN A 61 8.05 -5.08 0.37
N ALA A 62 7.65 -4.01 -0.33
CA ALA A 62 7.32 -2.74 0.30
C ALA A 62 6.15 -2.86 1.28
N ALA A 63 5.08 -3.58 0.90
CA ALA A 63 3.91 -3.77 1.76
C ALA A 63 4.25 -4.54 3.04
N ASP A 64 5.13 -5.56 2.96
CA ASP A 64 5.61 -6.33 4.10
C ASP A 64 6.47 -5.48 5.03
N LEU A 65 7.49 -4.80 4.50
CA LEU A 65 8.39 -3.95 5.29
C LEU A 65 7.64 -2.81 6.00
N LEU A 66 6.64 -2.22 5.34
CA LEU A 66 5.78 -1.20 5.95
C LEU A 66 4.89 -1.81 7.05
N GLY A 67 4.41 -3.04 6.87
CA GLY A 67 3.66 -3.79 7.88
C GLY A 67 4.48 -4.05 9.13
N GLU A 68 5.67 -4.62 8.97
CA GLU A 68 6.61 -4.83 10.07
C GLU A 68 6.91 -3.52 10.82
N ARG A 69 7.06 -2.40 10.09
CA ARG A 69 7.33 -1.11 10.71
C ARG A 69 6.15 -0.59 11.54
N LEU A 70 4.92 -0.81 11.08
CA LEU A 70 3.71 -0.44 11.85
C LEU A 70 3.61 -1.21 13.15
N GLU A 71 3.96 -2.50 13.14
CA GLU A 71 4.03 -3.34 14.33
C GLU A 71 5.11 -2.85 15.31
N GLN A 72 6.32 -2.55 14.80
CA GLN A 72 7.42 -2.01 15.60
C GLN A 72 7.05 -0.69 16.29
N LEU A 73 6.28 0.17 15.63
CA LEU A 73 5.79 1.43 16.19
C LEU A 73 4.70 1.24 17.26
N ARG A 74 4.15 0.03 17.42
CA ARG A 74 3.05 -0.29 18.36
C ARG A 74 1.89 0.69 18.22
N SER A 75 1.63 1.11 16.99
CA SER A 75 0.78 2.26 16.70
C SER A 75 -0.71 2.02 16.95
N GLY A 76 -1.10 0.77 17.23
CA GLY A 76 -2.50 0.33 17.26
C GLY A 76 -3.14 0.25 15.87
N ARG A 77 -2.42 0.62 14.81
CA ARG A 77 -2.80 0.42 13.41
C ARG A 77 -2.20 -0.91 12.95
N ASP A 78 -3.02 -1.94 12.92
CA ASP A 78 -2.70 -3.27 12.41
C ASP A 78 -3.01 -3.42 10.91
N ARG A 79 -3.71 -2.44 10.32
CA ARG A 79 -4.19 -2.47 8.94
C ARG A 79 -3.74 -1.26 8.15
N GLN A 80 -3.64 -1.48 6.85
CA GLN A 80 -3.49 -0.44 5.85
C GLN A 80 -4.81 0.31 5.65
N GLU A 81 -4.73 1.61 5.36
CA GLU A 81 -5.90 2.43 5.01
C GLU A 81 -5.49 3.48 3.95
N PRO A 82 -6.40 3.94 3.10
CA PRO A 82 -6.09 4.93 2.07
C PRO A 82 -5.76 6.29 2.70
N ALA A 83 -4.94 7.08 2.01
CA ALA A 83 -4.63 8.44 2.46
C ALA A 83 -5.83 9.38 2.44
N THR A 84 -6.72 9.20 1.46
CA THR A 84 -7.97 9.94 1.28
C THR A 84 -9.01 9.03 0.64
N ASP A 85 -10.29 9.32 0.86
CA ASP A 85 -11.39 8.59 0.20
C ASP A 85 -11.37 8.75 -1.32
N GLU A 86 -10.89 9.89 -1.82
CA GLU A 86 -10.73 10.13 -3.26
C GLU A 86 -9.71 9.17 -3.87
N PHE A 87 -8.60 8.93 -3.15
CA PHE A 87 -7.60 7.97 -3.59
C PHE A 87 -8.15 6.55 -3.59
N ALA A 88 -8.91 6.17 -2.55
CA ALA A 88 -9.58 4.86 -2.52
C ALA A 88 -10.52 4.67 -3.72
N ARG A 89 -11.38 5.67 -3.99
CA ARG A 89 -12.28 5.65 -5.14
C ARG A 89 -11.56 5.58 -6.49
N LEU A 90 -10.41 6.24 -6.61
CA LEU A 90 -9.58 6.11 -7.81
C LEU A 90 -9.09 4.67 -7.99
N CYS A 91 -8.60 4.02 -6.92
CA CYS A 91 -8.17 2.63 -6.98
C CYS A 91 -9.33 1.69 -7.36
N GLU A 92 -10.49 1.87 -6.74
CA GLU A 92 -11.72 1.12 -7.05
C GLU A 92 -12.14 1.31 -8.51
N HIS A 93 -12.08 2.54 -9.02
CA HIS A 93 -12.40 2.84 -10.42
C HIS A 93 -11.47 2.09 -11.38
N VAL A 94 -10.16 2.07 -11.10
CA VAL A 94 -9.17 1.37 -11.93
C VAL A 94 -9.39 -0.14 -11.90
N TRP A 95 -9.74 -0.73 -10.75
CA TRP A 95 -10.04 -2.16 -10.67
C TRP A 95 -11.32 -2.55 -11.38
N ASN A 96 -12.36 -1.72 -11.32
CA ASN A 96 -13.66 -2.00 -11.92
C ASN A 96 -13.77 -1.56 -13.39
N LEU A 97 -12.66 -1.25 -14.07
CA LEU A 97 -12.69 -0.69 -15.41
C LEU A 97 -13.40 -1.62 -16.42
N ASP A 98 -13.31 -2.94 -16.22
CA ASP A 98 -14.00 -3.94 -17.06
C ASP A 98 -15.54 -3.83 -17.01
N ALA A 99 -16.12 -3.20 -15.98
CA ALA A 99 -17.57 -2.98 -15.85
C ALA A 99 -18.06 -1.69 -16.55
N VAL A 100 -17.14 -0.88 -17.11
CA VAL A 100 -17.45 0.44 -17.70
C VAL A 100 -17.25 0.44 -19.22
N ILE A 101 -16.54 -0.55 -19.77
CA ILE A 101 -16.29 -0.67 -21.21
C ILE A 101 -17.32 -1.66 -21.80
N ASP A 102 -18.52 -1.15 -22.06
CA ASP A 102 -19.50 -1.70 -23.02
C ASP A 102 -19.49 -0.85 -24.31
#